data_AF-A0A7J2PVV6-F1
#
_entry.id   AF-A0A7J2PVV6-F1
#
_cell.length_a   1.000
_cell.length_b   1.000
_cell.length_c   1.000
_cell.angle_alpha   90.00
_cell.angle_beta   90.00
_cell.angle_gamma   90.00
#
_symmetry.space_group_name_H-M   'P 1'
#
loop_
_entity.id
_entity.type
_entity.pdbx_description
1 polymer ?
#
loop_
_entity_poly.entity_id
_entity_poly.type
_entity_poly.pdbx_seq_one_letter_code
_entity_poly.pdbx_strand_id
1 'polypeptide(L)' 'MENQDKDLLKLSKLCQHWADHNNSHKESFSKWRDTAKDKGLDEVVTNLNKAIKMIDKCSEYLLAAKQNL' A
#
# COMPACT_ATOMS: atom_id res chain seq x y z
N MET A 1 -12.66 -27.73 -10.42
CA MET A 1 -12.34 -27.66 -8.99
C MET A 1 -10.86 -27.43 -8.76
N GLU A 2 -9.94 -28.30 -9.20
CA GLU A 2 -8.50 -28.17 -8.92
C GLU A 2 -7.82 -26.84 -9.33
N ASN A 3 -8.33 -26.15 -10.36
CA ASN A 3 -7.80 -24.85 -10.79
C ASN A 3 -8.33 -23.66 -9.96
N GLN A 4 -9.57 -23.74 -9.46
CA GLN A 4 -10.15 -22.68 -8.61
C GLN A 4 -9.38 -22.58 -7.28
N ASP A 5 -9.01 -23.72 -6.69
CA ASP A 5 -8.26 -23.74 -5.44
C ASP A 5 -6.84 -23.17 -5.59
N LYS A 6 -6.21 -23.36 -6.76
CA LYS A 6 -4.91 -22.77 -7.10
C LYS A 6 -5.00 -21.25 -7.30
N ASP A 7 -6.05 -20.78 -7.97
CA ASP A 7 -6.28 -19.36 -8.19
C ASP A 7 -6.57 -18.62 -6.88
N LEU A 8 -7.39 -19.20 -5.99
CA LEU A 8 -7.67 -18.66 -4.65
C LEU A 8 -6.41 -18.60 -3.78
N LEU A 9 -5.61 -19.66 -3.77
CA LEU A 9 -4.33 -19.68 -3.05
C LEU A 9 -3.36 -18.61 -3.59
N LYS A 10 -3.30 -18.45 -4.91
CA LYS A 10 -2.48 -17.43 -5.56
C LYS A 10 -2.96 -16.02 -5.20
N LEU A 11 -4.27 -15.78 -5.23
CA LEU A 11 -4.85 -14.49 -4.87
C LEU A 11 -4.55 -14.12 -3.41
N SER A 12 -4.70 -15.07 -2.48
CA SER A 12 -4.35 -14.87 -1.07
C SER A 12 -2.89 -14.45 -0.87
N LYS A 13 -1.95 -15.10 -1.59
CA LYS A 13 -0.53 -14.73 -1.58
C LYS A 13 -0.28 -13.35 -2.19
N LEU A 14 -0.96 -13.02 -3.28
CA LEU A 14 -0.84 -11.71 -3.95
C LEU A 14 -1.34 -10.58 -3.05
N CYS A 15 -2.49 -10.74 -2.40
CA CYS A 15 -3.02 -9.74 -1.45
C CYS A 15 -2.03 -9.45 -0.33
N GLN A 16 -1.40 -10.48 0.25
CA GLN A 16 -0.34 -10.28 1.25
C GLN A 16 0.86 -9.54 0.65
N HIS A 17 1.37 -10.02 -0.49
CA HIS A 17 2.55 -9.45 -1.13
C HIS A 17 2.38 -7.97 -1.48
N TRP A 18 1.22 -7.59 -2.02
CA TRP A 18 0.92 -6.19 -2.33
C TRP A 18 0.81 -5.33 -1.06
N ALA A 19 0.18 -5.83 0.01
CA ALA A 19 0.10 -5.12 1.28
C ALA A 19 1.50 -4.91 1.90
N ASP A 20 2.38 -5.90 1.78
CA ASP A 20 3.77 -5.79 2.24
C ASP A 20 4.57 -4.81 1.38
N HIS A 21 4.42 -4.86 0.06
CA HIS A 21 5.12 -3.97 -0.87
C HIS A 21 4.72 -2.49 -0.70
N ASN A 22 3.46 -2.24 -0.33
CA ASN A 22 2.97 -0.92 0.00
C ASN A 22 3.76 -0.25 1.15
N ASN A 23 4.36 -1.01 2.07
CA ASN A 23 5.24 -0.45 3.09
C ASN A 23 6.49 0.20 2.47
N SER A 24 7.10 -0.43 1.46
CA SER A 24 8.25 0.14 0.74
C SER A 24 7.89 1.41 -0.01
N HIS A 25 6.69 1.48 -0.60
CA HIS A 25 6.19 2.72 -1.20
C HIS A 25 5.97 3.82 -0.14
N LYS A 26 5.37 3.48 1.01
CA LYS A 26 5.16 4.43 2.11
C LYS A 26 6.48 5.01 2.63
N GLU A 27 7.51 4.20 2.80
CA GLU A 27 8.85 4.65 3.19
C GLU A 27 9.42 5.65 2.17
N SER A 28 9.34 5.33 0.88
CA SER A 28 9.79 6.21 -0.19
C SER A 28 9.02 7.54 -0.21
N PHE A 29 7.69 7.49 -0.08
CA PHE A 29 6.85 8.69 -0.05
C PHE A 29 7.14 9.55 1.19
N SER A 30 7.38 8.92 2.35
CA SER A 30 7.71 9.63 3.59
C SER A 30 9.04 10.36 3.47
N LYS A 31 10.07 9.70 2.91
CA LYS A 31 11.37 10.32 2.64
C LYS A 31 11.24 11.57 1.76
N TRP A 32 10.46 11.48 0.69
CA TRP A 32 10.27 12.61 -0.23
C TRP A 32 9.35 13.69 0.32
N ARG A 33 8.38 13.33 1.16
CA ARG A 33 7.57 14.30 1.91
C ARG A 33 8.45 15.13 2.84
N ASP A 34 9.36 14.48 3.56
CA ASP A 34 10.27 15.17 4.48
C ASP A 34 11.21 16.10 3.71
N THR A 35 11.73 15.64 2.56
CA THR A 35 12.51 16.48 1.64
C THR A 35 11.70 17.68 1.11
N ALA A 36 10.42 17.49 0.79
CA ALA A 36 9.54 18.57 0.33
C ALA A 36 9.25 19.57 1.46
N LYS A 37 9.12 19.09 2.70
CA LYS A 37 8.94 19.92 3.89
C LYS A 37 10.16 20.81 4.13
N ASP A 38 11.37 20.26 4.03
CA ASP A 38 12.62 21.03 4.19
C ASP A 38 12.79 22.11 3.11
N LYS A 39 12.09 21.96 1.98
CA LYS A 39 12.08 22.92 0.86
C LYS A 39 10.90 23.91 0.90
N GLY A 40 10.04 23.85 1.91
CA GLY A 40 8.86 24.72 2.01
C GLY A 40 7.79 24.46 0.95
N LEU A 41 7.70 23.24 0.42
CA LEU A 41 6.73 22.85 -0.62
C LEU A 41 5.45 22.31 0.03
N ASP A 42 4.69 23.17 0.70
CA ASP A 42 3.56 22.77 1.57
C ASP A 42 2.46 21.98 0.84
N GLU A 43 2.14 22.33 -0.40
CA GLU A 43 1.15 21.58 -1.20
C GLU A 43 1.64 20.17 -1.56
N VAL A 44 2.93 20.03 -1.88
CA VAL A 44 3.55 18.72 -2.15
C VAL A 44 3.52 17.85 -0.90
N VAL A 45 3.88 18.43 0.26
CA VAL A 45 3.79 17.74 1.56
C VAL A 45 2.36 17.28 1.83
N THR A 46 1.37 18.14 1.58
CA THR A 46 -0.05 17.83 1.77
C THR A 46 -0.49 16.65 0.90
N ASN A 47 -0.11 16.65 -0.39
CA ASN A 47 -0.49 15.59 -1.30
C ASN A 47 0.25 14.27 -1.02
N LEU A 48 1.52 14.31 -0.61
CA LEU A 48 2.25 13.11 -0.20
C LEU A 48 1.69 12.49 1.09
N ASN A 49 1.26 13.30 2.06
CA ASN A 49 0.56 12.80 3.25
C ASN A 49 -0.75 12.08 2.88
N LYS A 50 -1.52 12.63 1.93
CA LYS A 50 -2.73 11.97 1.42
C LYS A 50 -2.38 10.64 0.74
N ALA A 51 -1.34 10.61 -0.09
CA ALA A 51 -0.89 9.39 -0.76
C ALA A 51 -0.47 8.29 0.23
N ILE A 52 0.29 8.64 1.27
CA ILE A 52 0.67 7.73 2.36
C ILE A 52 -0.57 7.14 3.04
N LYS A 53 -1.55 7.99 3.41
CA LYS A 53 -2.81 7.55 4.02
C LYS A 53 -3.59 6.59 3.11
N MET A 54 -3.63 6.87 1.81
CA MET A 54 -4.31 6.00 0.85
C MET A 54 -3.58 4.67 0.65
N ILE A 55 -2.26 4.65 0.74
CA ILE A 55 -1.48 3.41 0.73
C ILE A 55 -1.77 2.55 1.95
N ASP A 56 -1.82 3.14 3.15
CA ASP A 56 -2.19 2.40 4.36
C ASP A 56 -3.60 1.80 4.22
N LYS A 57 -4.56 2.59 3.69
CA LYS A 57 -5.91 2.11 3.44
C LYS A 57 -5.98 1.01 2.38
N CYS A 58 -5.15 1.09 1.34
CA CYS A 58 -5.00 0.04 0.34
C CYS A 58 -4.53 -1.26 0.99
N SER A 59 -3.50 -1.21 1.84
CA SER A 59 -3.02 -2.38 2.59
C SER A 59 -4.09 -2.98 3.50
N GLU A 60 -4.87 -2.15 4.21
CA GLU A 60 -6.00 -2.64 5.02
C GLU A 60 -7.00 -3.44 4.18
N TYR A 61 -7.42 -2.91 3.03
CA TYR A 61 -8.37 -3.60 2.15
C TYR A 61 -7.78 -4.87 1.52
N LEU A 62 -6.49 -4.88 1.19
CA LEU A 62 -5.82 -6.08 0.68
C LEU A 62 -5.78 -7.20 1.72
N LEU A 63 -5.46 -6.86 2.97
CA LEU A 63 -5.46 -7.83 4.06
C LEU A 63 -6.88 -8.31 4.41
N ALA A 64 -7.87 -7.42 4.37
CA ALA A 64 -9.27 -7.80 4.53
C ALA A 64 -9.74 -8.72 3.39
N ALA A 65 -9.37 -8.44 2.13
CA ALA A 65 -9.68 -9.32 1.01
C ALA A 65 -9.08 -10.71 1.24
N LYS A 66 -7.80 -10.78 1.64
CA LYS A 66 -7.13 -12.05 2.00
C LYS A 66 -7.87 -12.82 3.10
N GLN A 67 -8.38 -12.14 4.13
CA GLN A 67 -9.09 -12.77 5.25
C GLN A 67 -10.48 -13.31 4.87
N ASN A 68 -11.07 -12.81 3.78
CA ASN A 68 -12.40 -13.20 3.31
C ASN A 68 -12.36 -14.15 2.09
N LEU A 69 -11.18 -14.64 1.71
CA LEU A 69 -11.00 -15.73 0.73
C LEU A 69 -11.10 -17.09 1.42
#